data_AF-A0A9X1QPD4-F1
#
_entry.id   AF-A0A9X1QPD4-F1
#
_cell.length_a   1.000
_cell.length_b   1.000
_cell.length_c   1.000
_cell.angle_alpha   90.00
_cell.angle_beta   90.00
_cell.angle_gamma   90.00
#
_symmetry.space_group_name_H-M   'P 1'
#
loop_
_entity.id
_entity.type
_entity.pdbx_description
1 polymer ?
#
loop_
_entity_poly.entity_id
_entity_poly.type
_entity_poly.pdbx_seq_one_letter_code
_entity_poly.pdbx_strand_id
1 'polypeptide(L)'
;MAQSHELDTPVATTRRRLFTIDDNVVGEAAENVARFFGTGRYLMWQTVIVVAWIALNVGGFWWNWDRFPFILLNLAFSTQAAYAAPLILLAQNRQEDRDKLAIQQDRHRAEQTKADTEFLARELAGVRLAIGDMVSRDYLRHELEDLHSVLDRIEARLDDVSADQQETHEHLSEPTQGDLIEDEPR
;
A
#
# COMPACT_ATOMS: atom_id res chain seq x y z
N MET A 1 -35.42 -48.80 -6.06
CA MET A 1 -34.02 -48.33 -6.04
C MET A 1 -33.86 -47.34 -7.16
N ALA A 2 -33.46 -46.12 -6.83
CA ALA A 2 -33.65 -44.92 -7.63
C ALA A 2 -32.34 -44.49 -8.32
N GLN A 3 -32.55 -43.90 -9.50
CA GLN A 3 -31.74 -42.86 -10.17
C GLN A 3 -30.42 -43.27 -10.84
N SER A 4 -30.54 -43.32 -12.18
CA SER A 4 -29.54 -42.96 -13.18
C SER A 4 -28.94 -41.58 -12.89
N HIS A 5 -27.61 -41.51 -12.75
CA HIS A 5 -26.84 -40.28 -12.86
C HIS A 5 -25.67 -40.57 -13.81
N GLU A 6 -25.99 -40.67 -15.09
CA GLU A 6 -24.98 -40.64 -16.16
C GLU A 6 -24.40 -39.23 -16.17
N LEU A 7 -23.08 -39.14 -15.93
CA LEU A 7 -22.35 -37.88 -15.92
C LEU A 7 -22.35 -37.26 -17.31
N ASP A 8 -23.02 -36.13 -17.42
CA ASP A 8 -22.91 -35.15 -18.50
C ASP A 8 -21.43 -34.81 -18.71
N THR A 9 -20.85 -35.36 -19.77
CA THR A 9 -19.52 -34.97 -20.23
C THR A 9 -19.74 -33.87 -21.26
N PRO A 10 -19.36 -32.60 -20.99
CA PRO A 10 -19.59 -31.55 -21.98
C PRO A 10 -18.76 -31.86 -23.22
N VAL A 11 -19.46 -32.11 -24.33
CA VAL A 11 -18.88 -32.26 -25.65
C VAL A 11 -18.11 -30.99 -25.97
N ALA A 12 -16.79 -31.05 -25.82
CA ALA A 12 -15.88 -30.00 -26.24
C ALA A 12 -16.00 -29.86 -27.77
N THR A 13 -16.83 -28.92 -28.19
CA THR A 13 -16.93 -28.52 -29.60
C THR A 13 -15.59 -27.90 -29.97
N THR A 14 -14.74 -28.70 -30.63
CA THR A 14 -13.48 -28.24 -31.21
C THR A 14 -13.82 -27.23 -32.32
N ARG A 15 -13.95 -25.96 -31.93
CA ARG A 15 -14.08 -24.83 -32.84
C ARG A 15 -12.77 -24.75 -33.64
N ARG A 16 -12.79 -25.28 -34.87
CA ARG A 16 -11.72 -25.09 -35.85
C ARG A 16 -11.50 -23.59 -36.07
N ARG A 17 -10.49 -23.02 -35.41
CA ARG A 17 -9.97 -21.69 -35.74
C ARG A 17 -9.18 -21.83 -37.06
N LEU A 18 -9.82 -21.48 -38.17
CA LEU A 18 -9.20 -21.54 -39.50
C LEU A 18 -8.38 -20.28 -39.83
N PHE A 19 -8.38 -19.27 -38.97
CA PHE A 19 -7.52 -18.09 -39.08
C PHE A 19 -7.01 -17.72 -37.68
N THR A 20 -5.81 -18.16 -37.35
CA THR A 20 -5.06 -17.58 -36.24
C THR A 20 -4.41 -16.32 -36.79
N ILE A 21 -5.17 -15.22 -36.81
CA ILE A 21 -4.55 -13.91 -36.90
C ILE A 21 -3.70 -13.79 -35.63
N ASP A 22 -2.40 -13.56 -35.77
CA ASP A 22 -1.51 -13.40 -34.61
C ASP A 22 -1.99 -12.19 -33.80
N ASP A 23 -2.57 -12.47 -32.64
CA ASP A 23 -3.09 -11.45 -31.72
C ASP A 23 -1.98 -10.45 -31.33
N ASN A 24 -0.71 -10.84 -31.44
CA ASN A 24 0.43 -9.99 -31.13
C ASN A 24 0.62 -8.86 -32.16
N VAL A 25 0.57 -9.14 -33.47
CA VAL A 25 0.74 -8.11 -34.52
C VAL A 25 -0.43 -7.13 -34.57
N VAL A 26 -1.66 -7.63 -34.39
CA VAL A 26 -2.85 -6.76 -34.29
C VAL A 26 -2.79 -5.91 -33.02
N GLY A 27 -2.25 -6.47 -31.92
CA GLY A 27 -2.08 -5.76 -30.66
C GLY A 27 -1.10 -4.59 -30.75
N GLU A 28 0.07 -4.81 -31.35
CA GLU A 28 1.06 -3.76 -31.53
C GLU A 28 0.57 -2.67 -32.50
N ALA A 29 -0.10 -3.06 -33.58
CA ALA A 29 -0.72 -2.12 -34.52
C ALA A 29 -1.79 -1.25 -33.83
N ALA A 30 -2.68 -1.85 -33.04
CA ALA A 30 -3.71 -1.13 -32.31
C ALA A 30 -3.12 -0.14 -31.28
N GLU A 31 -2.04 -0.52 -30.59
CA GLU A 31 -1.36 0.35 -29.63
C GLU A 31 -0.66 1.54 -30.31
N ASN A 32 -0.03 1.31 -31.45
CA ASN A 32 0.53 2.39 -32.28
C ASN A 32 -0.55 3.34 -32.79
N VAL A 33 -1.68 2.80 -33.26
CA VAL A 33 -2.81 3.59 -33.76
C VAL A 33 -3.46 4.39 -32.62
N ALA A 34 -3.65 3.80 -31.44
CA ALA A 34 -4.18 4.51 -30.28
C ALA A 34 -3.28 5.69 -29.85
N ARG A 35 -1.96 5.49 -29.81
CA ARG A 35 -0.99 6.57 -29.53
C ARG A 35 -0.99 7.66 -30.61
N PHE A 36 -1.17 7.25 -31.86
CA PHE A 36 -1.23 8.17 -33.00
C PHE A 36 -2.48 9.07 -32.96
N PHE A 37 -3.67 8.50 -32.74
CA PHE A 37 -4.92 9.27 -32.60
C PHE A 37 -4.98 10.11 -31.33
N GLY A 38 -4.32 9.69 -30.24
CA GLY A 38 -4.26 10.44 -28.99
C GLY A 38 -3.37 11.69 -29.04
N THR A 39 -2.57 11.86 -30.10
CA THR A 39 -1.70 13.02 -30.26
C THR A 39 -2.42 14.10 -31.08
N GLY A 40 -2.56 15.32 -30.55
CA GLY A 40 -3.24 16.45 -31.24
C GLY A 40 -2.63 16.83 -32.61
N ARG A 41 -1.44 16.33 -32.92
CA ARG A 41 -0.76 16.49 -34.21
C ARG A 41 -1.48 15.78 -35.37
N TYR A 42 -2.21 14.68 -35.12
CA TYR A 42 -3.01 14.02 -36.15
C TYR A 42 -4.15 14.92 -36.64
N LEU A 43 -4.90 15.50 -35.70
CA LEU A 43 -6.02 16.41 -36.00
C LEU A 43 -5.57 17.65 -36.77
N MET A 44 -4.40 18.20 -36.41
CA MET A 44 -3.82 19.33 -37.14
C MET A 44 -3.52 18.98 -38.60
N TRP A 45 -2.81 17.87 -38.86
CA TRP A 45 -2.52 17.43 -40.23
C TRP A 45 -3.78 17.11 -41.03
N GLN A 46 -4.75 16.43 -40.42
CA GLN A 46 -6.02 16.09 -41.06
C GLN A 46 -6.83 17.34 -41.44
N THR A 47 -6.85 18.36 -40.58
CA THR A 47 -7.49 19.65 -40.87
C THR A 47 -6.79 20.36 -42.04
N VAL A 48 -5.45 20.40 -42.05
CA VAL A 48 -4.68 21.03 -43.13
C VAL A 48 -4.97 20.36 -44.48
N ILE A 49 -5.02 19.03 -44.53
CA ILE A 49 -5.34 18.28 -45.75
C ILE A 49 -6.75 18.60 -46.25
N VAL A 50 -7.74 18.64 -45.35
CA VAL A 50 -9.13 18.97 -45.70
C VAL A 50 -9.24 20.39 -46.23
N VAL A 51 -8.62 21.36 -45.56
CA VAL A 51 -8.62 22.77 -45.98
C VAL A 51 -7.91 22.92 -47.33
N ALA A 52 -6.77 22.27 -47.53
CA ALA A 52 -6.05 22.28 -48.80
C ALA A 52 -6.88 21.66 -49.94
N TRP A 53 -7.61 20.57 -49.66
CA TRP A 53 -8.50 19.93 -50.63
C TRP A 53 -9.64 20.85 -51.05
N ILE A 54 -10.29 21.50 -50.08
CA ILE A 54 -11.35 22.48 -50.34
C ILE A 54 -10.78 23.65 -51.16
N ALA A 55 -9.61 24.18 -50.78
CA ALA A 55 -8.97 25.29 -51.47
C ALA A 55 -8.59 24.95 -52.93
N LEU A 56 -8.03 23.75 -53.17
CA LEU A 56 -7.70 23.27 -54.51
C LEU A 56 -8.96 23.12 -55.39
N ASN A 57 -10.03 22.60 -54.81
CA ASN A 57 -11.28 22.39 -55.53
C ASN A 57 -12.00 23.70 -55.87
N VAL A 58 -12.10 24.63 -54.92
CA VAL A 58 -12.68 25.98 -55.12
C VAL A 58 -11.83 26.81 -56.07
N GLY A 59 -10.50 26.65 -56.02
CA GLY A 59 -9.55 27.29 -56.93
C GLY A 59 -9.68 26.88 -58.40
N GLY A 60 -10.56 25.92 -58.73
CA GLY A 60 -10.95 25.63 -60.10
C GLY A 60 -9.79 25.19 -60.95
N PHE A 61 -9.10 24.11 -60.56
CA PHE A 61 -8.00 23.50 -61.31
C PHE A 61 -8.51 22.87 -62.63
N TRP A 62 -8.93 23.71 -63.59
CA TRP A 62 -9.47 23.49 -64.96
C TRP A 62 -10.54 22.40 -65.20
N TRP A 63 -10.74 21.48 -64.28
CA TRP A 63 -11.64 20.35 -64.33
C TRP A 63 -12.27 20.30 -62.94
N ASN A 64 -13.59 20.46 -62.85
CA ASN A 64 -14.32 20.41 -61.57
C ASN A 64 -14.26 18.98 -61.00
N TRP A 65 -13.10 18.57 -60.50
CA TRP A 65 -12.77 17.20 -60.09
C TRP A 65 -13.71 16.69 -58.99
N ASP A 66 -14.19 17.58 -58.13
CA ASP A 66 -15.16 17.27 -57.08
C ASP A 66 -16.20 18.40 -56.97
N ARG A 67 -17.26 18.36 -57.79
CA ARG A 67 -18.31 19.40 -57.85
C ARG A 67 -19.04 19.50 -56.50
N PHE A 68 -19.42 20.72 -56.09
CA PHE A 68 -20.24 20.97 -54.90
C PHE A 68 -21.47 20.04 -54.88
N PRO A 69 -21.73 19.25 -53.80
CA PRO A 69 -21.24 19.37 -52.42
C PRO A 69 -20.10 18.39 -52.02
N PHE A 70 -19.00 18.33 -52.79
CA PHE A 70 -17.79 17.53 -52.51
C PHE A 70 -18.06 16.03 -52.27
N ILE A 71 -18.63 15.36 -53.28
CA ILE A 71 -19.05 13.96 -53.17
C ILE A 71 -17.89 13.02 -52.87
N LEU A 72 -16.70 13.28 -53.40
CA LEU A 72 -15.53 12.42 -53.19
C LEU A 72 -14.99 12.56 -51.78
N LEU A 73 -14.92 13.78 -51.25
CA LEU A 73 -14.52 14.02 -49.87
C LEU A 73 -15.50 13.35 -48.91
N ASN A 74 -16.81 13.48 -49.16
CA ASN A 74 -17.84 12.85 -48.34
C ASN A 74 -17.74 11.32 -48.37
N LEU A 75 -17.54 10.74 -49.56
CA LEU A 75 -17.35 9.29 -49.71
C LEU A 75 -16.12 8.81 -48.94
N ALA A 76 -15.00 9.53 -49.05
CA ALA A 76 -13.77 9.21 -48.35
C ALA A 76 -13.95 9.24 -46.82
N PHE A 77 -14.61 10.26 -46.27
CA PHE A 77 -14.92 10.33 -44.85
C PHE A 77 -15.87 9.21 -44.40
N SER A 78 -16.86 8.88 -45.22
CA SER A 78 -17.79 7.78 -44.94
C SER A 78 -17.05 6.44 -44.86
N THR A 79 -16.15 6.16 -45.81
CA THR A 79 -15.30 4.97 -45.77
C THR A 79 -14.31 5.01 -44.61
N GLN A 80 -13.73 6.17 -44.30
CA GLN A 80 -12.82 6.34 -43.16
C GLN A 80 -13.51 5.97 -41.85
N ALA A 81 -14.73 6.47 -41.62
CA ALA A 81 -15.52 6.13 -40.44
C ALA A 81 -15.88 4.63 -40.41
N ALA A 82 -16.26 4.06 -41.55
CA ALA A 82 -16.61 2.64 -41.66
C ALA A 82 -15.44 1.71 -41.33
N TYR A 83 -14.21 2.05 -41.71
CA TYR A 83 -13.00 1.27 -41.37
C TYR A 83 -12.47 1.58 -39.97
N ALA A 84 -12.70 2.79 -39.46
CA ALA A 84 -12.31 3.15 -38.09
C ALA A 84 -13.08 2.32 -37.06
N ALA A 85 -14.38 2.08 -37.24
CA ALA A 85 -15.21 1.32 -36.31
C ALA A 85 -14.65 -0.07 -35.92
N PRO A 86 -14.31 -0.98 -36.86
CA PRO A 86 -13.74 -2.28 -36.52
C PRO A 86 -12.35 -2.17 -35.89
N LEU A 87 -11.54 -1.19 -36.31
CA LEU A 87 -10.21 -0.96 -35.72
C LEU A 87 -10.32 -0.50 -34.26
N ILE A 88 -11.25 0.41 -33.99
CA ILE A 88 -11.55 0.90 -32.63
C ILE A 88 -12.04 -0.26 -31.77
N LEU A 89 -12.93 -1.12 -32.29
CA LEU A 89 -13.43 -2.30 -31.56
C LEU A 89 -12.28 -3.25 -31.19
N LEU A 90 -11.33 -3.49 -32.10
CA LEU A 90 -10.14 -4.30 -31.81
C LEU A 90 -9.25 -3.65 -30.74
N ALA A 91 -9.06 -2.33 -30.79
CA ALA A 91 -8.32 -1.60 -29.76
C ALA A 91 -9.02 -1.66 -28.39
N GLN A 92 -10.35 -1.54 -28.38
CA GLN A 92 -11.19 -1.60 -27.17
C GLN A 92 -11.14 -2.97 -26.51
N ASN A 93 -11.34 -4.07 -27.26
CA ASN A 93 -11.26 -5.43 -26.71
C ASN A 93 -9.93 -5.69 -25.98
N ARG A 94 -8.82 -5.14 -26.50
CA ARG A 94 -7.51 -5.28 -25.86
C ARG A 94 -7.34 -4.41 -24.63
N GLN A 95 -7.89 -3.19 -24.64
CA GLN A 95 -7.92 -2.35 -23.44
C GLN A 95 -8.71 -3.06 -22.33
N GLU A 96 -9.89 -3.59 -22.65
CA GLU A 96 -10.71 -4.36 -21.69
C GLU A 96 -9.99 -5.57 -21.12
N ASP A 97 -9.22 -6.31 -21.94
CA ASP A 97 -8.46 -7.46 -21.45
C ASP A 97 -7.31 -7.05 -20.52
N ARG A 98 -6.60 -5.96 -20.82
CA ARG A 98 -5.60 -5.37 -19.91
C ARG A 98 -6.26 -4.91 -18.61
N ASP A 99 -7.41 -4.25 -18.69
CA ASP A 99 -8.14 -3.75 -17.54
C ASP A 99 -8.65 -4.89 -16.64
N LYS A 100 -9.14 -5.99 -17.23
CA LYS A 100 -9.51 -7.20 -16.48
C LYS A 100 -8.34 -7.77 -15.70
N LEU A 101 -7.16 -7.87 -16.33
CA LEU A 101 -5.94 -8.36 -15.66
C LEU A 101 -5.52 -7.42 -14.53
N ALA A 102 -5.56 -6.11 -14.76
CA ALA A 102 -5.25 -5.11 -13.74
C ALA A 102 -6.20 -5.23 -12.53
N ILE A 103 -7.51 -5.38 -12.76
CA ILE A 103 -8.52 -5.58 -11.71
C ILE A 103 -8.27 -6.88 -10.94
N GLN A 104 -7.92 -7.97 -11.62
CA GLN A 104 -7.61 -9.24 -10.95
C GLN A 104 -6.38 -9.13 -10.06
N GLN A 105 -5.32 -8.49 -10.54
CA GLN A 105 -4.11 -8.25 -9.76
C GLN A 105 -4.38 -7.35 -8.55
N ASP A 106 -5.18 -6.30 -8.73
CA ASP A 106 -5.56 -5.40 -7.65
C ASP A 106 -6.35 -6.13 -6.55
N ARG A 107 -7.32 -6.97 -6.94
CA ARG A 107 -8.07 -7.83 -6.00
C ARG A 107 -7.15 -8.75 -5.21
N HIS A 108 -6.23 -9.44 -5.89
CA HIS A 108 -5.28 -10.33 -5.22
C HIS A 108 -4.38 -9.58 -4.24
N ARG A 109 -3.89 -8.39 -4.62
CA ARG A 109 -3.10 -7.53 -3.72
C ARG A 109 -3.92 -7.06 -2.52
N ALA A 110 -5.19 -6.71 -2.71
CA ALA A 110 -6.09 -6.31 -1.64
C ALA A 110 -6.34 -7.46 -0.65
N GLU A 111 -6.54 -8.68 -1.15
CA GLU A 111 -6.67 -9.89 -0.31
C GLU A 111 -5.41 -10.15 0.52
N GLN A 112 -4.22 -10.06 -0.09
CA GLN A 112 -2.94 -10.18 0.60
C GLN A 112 -2.77 -9.11 1.68
N THR A 113 -3.00 -7.85 1.32
CA THR A 113 -2.87 -6.71 2.25
C THR A 113 -3.83 -6.87 3.44
N LYS A 114 -5.05 -7.36 3.19
CA LYS A 114 -6.01 -7.67 4.25
C LYS A 114 -5.50 -8.78 5.17
N ALA A 115 -5.01 -9.88 4.62
CA ALA A 115 -4.45 -10.99 5.39
C ALA A 115 -3.24 -10.56 6.23
N ASP A 116 -2.33 -9.76 5.66
CA ASP A 116 -1.17 -9.20 6.37
C ASP A 116 -1.61 -8.28 7.52
N THR A 117 -2.64 -7.47 7.29
CA THR A 117 -3.20 -6.60 8.32
C THR A 117 -3.85 -7.40 9.45
N GLU A 118 -4.61 -8.45 9.12
CA GLU A 118 -5.21 -9.35 10.12
C GLU A 118 -4.15 -10.10 10.93
N PHE A 119 -3.06 -10.54 10.26
CA PHE A 119 -1.93 -11.17 10.90
C PHE A 119 -1.24 -10.21 11.88
N LEU A 120 -0.86 -9.01 11.43
CA LEU A 120 -0.24 -7.98 12.27
C LEU A 120 -1.14 -7.59 13.45
N ALA A 121 -2.45 -7.48 13.25
CA ALA A 121 -3.39 -7.19 14.33
C ALA A 121 -3.43 -8.31 15.38
N ARG A 122 -3.39 -9.58 14.95
CA ARG A 122 -3.34 -10.74 15.86
C ARG A 122 -2.02 -10.81 16.62
N GLU A 123 -0.90 -10.61 15.94
CA GLU A 123 0.42 -10.54 16.57
C GLU A 123 0.49 -9.40 17.60
N LEU A 124 0.01 -8.20 17.24
CA LEU A 124 -0.05 -7.07 18.15
C LEU A 124 -0.93 -7.36 19.38
N ALA A 125 -2.07 -8.02 19.19
CA ALA A 125 -2.93 -8.43 20.30
C ALA A 125 -2.23 -9.44 21.23
N GLY A 126 -1.50 -10.41 20.66
CA GLY A 126 -0.69 -11.37 21.41
C GLY A 126 0.41 -10.69 22.21
N VAL A 127 1.17 -9.79 21.57
CA VAL A 127 2.21 -8.98 22.22
C VAL A 127 1.61 -8.14 23.36
N ARG A 128 0.44 -7.51 23.13
CA ARG A 128 -0.24 -6.70 24.15
C ARG A 128 -0.64 -7.53 25.37
N LEU A 129 -1.13 -8.75 25.18
CA LEU A 129 -1.46 -9.65 26.29
C LEU A 129 -0.20 -10.08 27.05
N ALA A 130 0.86 -10.47 26.35
CA ALA A 130 2.13 -10.87 26.97
C ALA A 130 2.78 -9.73 27.78
N ILE A 131 2.73 -8.49 27.29
CA ILE A 131 3.19 -7.31 28.03
C ILE A 131 2.27 -7.02 29.21
N GLY A 132 0.95 -7.13 29.02
CA GLY A 132 -0.04 -6.91 30.09
C GLY A 132 0.13 -7.84 31.29
N ASP A 133 0.52 -9.10 31.04
CA ASP A 133 0.78 -10.06 32.12
C ASP A 133 2.15 -9.84 32.80
N MET A 134 3.20 -9.45 32.05
CA MET A 134 4.54 -9.17 32.62
C MET A 134 4.61 -7.85 33.39
N VAL A 135 3.97 -6.79 32.88
CA VAL A 135 3.83 -5.48 33.55
C VAL A 135 2.60 -5.51 34.45
N SER A 136 2.45 -6.56 35.24
CA SER A 136 1.35 -6.64 36.20
C SER A 136 1.57 -5.60 37.31
N ARG A 137 0.47 -5.03 37.81
CA ARG A 137 0.49 -4.06 38.93
C ARG A 137 1.29 -4.58 40.11
N ASP A 138 1.27 -5.90 40.34
CA ASP A 138 1.99 -6.55 41.42
C ASP A 138 3.50 -6.54 41.19
N TYR A 139 3.99 -6.76 39.96
CA TYR A 139 5.42 -6.62 39.65
C TYR A 139 5.91 -5.18 39.84
N LEU A 140 5.17 -4.19 39.31
CA LEU A 140 5.48 -2.77 39.55
C LEU A 140 5.44 -2.42 41.03
N ARG A 141 4.48 -2.98 41.77
CA ARG A 141 4.38 -2.75 43.21
C ARG A 141 5.58 -3.36 43.94
N HIS A 142 5.95 -4.60 43.61
CA HIS A 142 7.11 -5.27 44.19
C HIS A 142 8.39 -4.47 43.94
N GLU A 143 8.62 -4.04 42.70
CA GLU A 143 9.83 -3.27 42.36
C GLU A 143 9.86 -1.91 43.07
N LEU A 144 8.70 -1.25 43.21
CA LEU A 144 8.58 -0.02 44.00
C LEU A 144 8.83 -0.25 45.50
N GLU A 145 8.38 -1.38 46.05
CA GLU A 145 8.55 -1.77 47.45
C GLU A 145 10.01 -2.14 47.73
N ASP A 146 10.67 -2.83 46.79
CA ASP A 146 12.10 -3.14 46.84
C ASP A 146 12.93 -1.84 46.80
N LEU A 147 12.62 -0.92 45.88
CA LEU A 147 13.26 0.41 45.84
C LEU A 147 13.06 1.20 47.14
N HIS A 148 11.86 1.15 47.73
CA HIS A 148 11.58 1.80 49.01
C HIS A 148 12.43 1.19 50.13
N SER A 149 12.51 -0.14 50.20
CA SER A 149 13.30 -0.84 51.22
C SER A 149 14.79 -0.54 51.12
N VAL A 150 15.32 -0.38 49.90
CA VAL A 150 16.71 0.00 49.66
C VAL A 150 16.93 1.44 50.13
N LEU A 151 15.98 2.33 49.89
CA LEU A 151 16.05 3.72 50.36
C LEU A 151 16.04 3.80 51.90
N ASP A 152 15.12 3.08 52.56
CA ASP A 152 15.04 3.01 54.03
C ASP A 152 16.34 2.47 54.64
N ARG A 153 16.95 1.47 54.00
CA ARG A 153 18.22 0.90 54.45
C ARG A 153 19.38 1.89 54.31
N ILE A 154 19.36 2.71 53.27
CA ILE A 154 20.35 3.80 53.10
C ILE A 154 20.13 4.86 54.17
N GLU A 155 18.88 5.25 54.45
CA GLU A 155 18.55 6.25 55.47
C GLU A 155 18.94 5.77 56.87
N ALA A 156 18.61 4.53 57.24
CA ALA A 156 19.02 3.94 58.52
C ALA A 156 20.54 3.88 58.69
N ARG A 157 21.28 3.59 57.60
CA ARG A 157 22.75 3.62 57.62
C ARG A 157 23.29 5.03 57.80
N LEU A 158 22.63 6.03 57.22
CA LEU A 158 23.03 7.42 57.36
C LEU A 158 22.77 7.93 58.80
N ASP A 159 21.64 7.55 59.40
CA ASP A 159 21.31 7.86 60.80
C ASP A 159 22.29 7.21 61.78
N ASP A 160 22.65 5.93 61.58
CA ASP A 160 23.61 5.20 62.41
C ASP A 160 24.99 5.88 62.40
N VAL A 161 25.46 6.29 61.21
CA VAL A 161 26.71 7.06 61.06
C VAL A 161 26.62 8.44 61.73
N SER A 162 25.45 9.08 61.67
CA SER A 162 25.22 10.38 62.31
C SER A 162 25.22 10.25 63.84
N ALA A 163 24.61 9.20 64.38
CA ALA A 163 24.54 8.91 65.81
C ALA A 163 25.92 8.56 66.39
N ASP A 164 26.71 7.74 65.70
CA ASP A 164 28.08 7.37 66.10
C ASP A 164 28.99 8.62 66.17
N GLN A 165 28.76 9.58 65.27
CA GLN A 165 29.45 10.86 65.26
C GLN A 165 29.02 11.77 66.43
N GLN A 166 27.78 11.62 66.91
CA GLN A 166 27.21 12.40 68.01
C GLN A 166 27.63 11.86 69.38
N GLU A 167 27.64 10.54 69.58
CA GLU A 167 28.17 9.90 70.79
C GLU A 167 29.68 10.13 70.94
N THR A 168 30.43 10.08 69.83
CA THR A 168 31.87 10.42 69.84
C THR A 168 32.12 11.88 70.22
N HIS A 169 31.20 12.79 69.88
CA HIS A 169 31.27 14.20 70.26
C HIS A 169 30.89 14.43 71.74
N GLU A 170 29.98 13.62 72.29
CA GLU A 170 29.54 13.72 73.69
C GLU A 170 30.60 13.15 74.66
N HIS A 171 31.22 12.01 74.33
CA HIS A 171 32.26 11.36 75.15
C HIS A 171 33.58 12.17 75.22
N LEU A 172 33.79 13.14 74.33
CA LEU A 172 34.92 14.07 74.42
C LEU A 172 34.67 15.25 75.39
N SER A 173 33.49 15.34 76.01
CA SER A 173 33.08 16.49 76.83
C SER A 173 32.97 16.26 78.35
N GLU A 174 33.21 15.04 78.86
CA GLU A 174 33.31 14.79 80.31
C GLU A 174 34.71 15.17 80.88
N PRO A 175 34.81 16.12 81.83
CA PRO A 175 36.07 16.40 82.50
C PRO A 175 36.31 15.41 83.64
N THR A 176 37.49 14.77 83.62
CA THR A 176 37.95 13.82 84.65
C THR A 176 38.16 14.52 86.00
N GLN A 177 37.32 14.21 86.99
CA GLN A 177 37.48 14.59 88.40
C GLN A 177 37.33 13.28 89.20
N GLY A 178 38.34 12.70 89.83
CA GLY A 178 39.34 13.27 90.71
C GLY A 178 39.21 12.54 92.04
N ASP A 179 39.93 11.43 92.14
CA ASP A 179 40.17 10.56 93.31
C ASP A 179 40.28 11.30 94.64
N LEU A 180 39.65 10.80 95.72
CA LEU A 180 40.17 10.80 97.09
C LEU A 180 39.42 9.78 97.97
N ILE A 181 40.08 8.63 98.11
CA ILE A 181 40.24 7.77 99.31
C ILE A 181 39.78 8.43 100.62
N GLU A 182 38.91 7.77 101.41
CA GLU A 182 39.28 7.44 102.79
C GLU A 182 38.45 6.30 103.39
N ASP A 183 39.20 5.50 104.12
CA ASP A 183 38.99 4.18 104.70
C ASP A 183 38.58 4.36 106.17
N GLU A 184 37.58 3.64 106.67
CA GLU A 184 37.72 2.92 107.95
C GLU A 184 36.49 2.04 108.27
N PRO A 185 36.68 0.90 108.97
CA PRO A 185 35.64 -0.09 109.22
C PRO A 185 35.10 -0.06 110.65
N ARG A 186 33.84 -0.46 110.81
CA ARG A 186 33.40 -1.55 111.71
C ARG A 186 31.94 -1.93 111.48
#